data_AF-A0A8B7V9W9-F1
#
_entry.id   AF-A0A8B7V9W9-F1
#
_cell.length_a   1.000
_cell.length_b   1.000
_cell.length_c   1.000
_cell.angle_alpha   90.00
_cell.angle_beta   90.00
_cell.angle_gamma   90.00
#
_symmetry.space_group_name_H-M   'P 1'
#
loop_
_entity.id
_entity.type
_entity.pdbx_description
1 polymer ?
#
loop_
_entity_poly.entity_id
_entity_poly.type
_entity_poly.pdbx_seq_one_letter_code
_entity_poly.pdbx_strand_id
1 'polypeptide(L)'
;MDRLGSWCPLSGFPRPSVLICLLILTASFLTYPMLRTLSLRLHSAITGSYFSGAHSIVFVNCPNEQVARDIARYFWKGEIEEATEILLLIKTKTSKVLMLSSYIRLVHPFEIPEVFSLPMDQGDVHYFKWLEEGMEED
;
A
#
# COMPACT_ATOMS: atom_id res chain seq x y z
N MET A 1 24.59 -71.84 8.71
CA MET A 1 24.19 -71.31 10.04
C MET A 1 24.44 -69.82 10.03
N ASP A 2 23.52 -69.06 9.43
CA ASP A 2 23.91 -67.87 8.65
C ASP A 2 23.33 -66.58 9.21
N ARG A 3 24.17 -65.55 9.29
CA ARG A 3 23.84 -64.28 9.97
C ARG A 3 23.04 -63.37 9.04
N LEU A 4 21.72 -63.31 9.26
CA LEU A 4 20.89 -62.24 8.71
C LEU A 4 21.31 -60.90 9.34
N GLY A 5 21.79 -59.98 8.50
CA GLY A 5 22.32 -58.69 8.93
C GLY A 5 21.24 -57.74 9.44
N SER A 6 21.44 -57.20 10.64
CA SER A 6 20.59 -56.16 11.22
C SER A 6 20.83 -54.82 10.52
N TRP A 7 19.86 -54.36 9.71
CA TRP A 7 19.88 -53.03 9.11
C TRP A 7 19.48 -51.97 10.14
N CYS A 8 20.45 -51.34 10.79
CA CYS A 8 20.21 -50.13 11.57
C CYS A 8 19.99 -48.92 10.62
N PRO A 9 18.90 -48.14 10.78
CA PRO A 9 18.73 -46.91 10.02
C PRO A 9 19.74 -45.85 10.45
N LEU A 10 20.35 -45.16 9.49
CA LEU A 10 21.38 -44.14 9.74
C LEU A 10 20.83 -42.95 10.54
N SER A 11 21.49 -42.63 11.65
CA SER A 11 21.17 -41.50 12.51
C SER A 11 21.54 -40.16 11.86
N GLY A 12 20.59 -39.51 11.19
CA GLY A 12 20.79 -38.17 10.63
C GLY A 12 19.65 -37.63 9.78
N PHE A 13 18.86 -38.49 9.12
CA PHE A 13 17.75 -38.04 8.29
C PHE A 13 16.45 -37.82 9.08
N PRO A 14 15.71 -36.72 8.85
CA PRO A 14 14.37 -36.54 9.40
C PRO A 14 13.42 -37.66 8.96
N ARG A 15 12.50 -38.07 9.85
CA ARG A 15 11.43 -39.01 9.48
C ARG A 15 10.57 -38.40 8.36
N PRO A 16 10.13 -39.17 7.35
CA PRO A 16 9.37 -38.63 6.21
C PRO A 16 8.14 -37.80 6.59
N SER A 17 7.44 -38.19 7.66
CA SER A 17 6.31 -37.43 8.22
C SER A 17 6.69 -36.03 8.71
N VAL A 18 7.87 -35.85 9.30
CA VAL A 18 8.37 -34.54 9.74
C VAL A 18 8.68 -33.66 8.53
N LEU A 19 9.28 -34.24 7.48
CA LEU A 19 9.56 -33.53 6.24
C LEU A 19 8.27 -33.05 5.55
N ILE A 20 7.25 -33.91 5.49
CA ILE A 20 5.92 -33.59 4.96
C ILE A 20 5.25 -32.47 5.76
N CYS A 21 5.28 -32.54 7.11
CA CYS A 21 4.73 -31.47 7.95
C CYS A 21 5.43 -30.13 7.72
N LEU A 22 6.76 -30.10 7.56
CA LEU A 22 7.52 -28.87 7.27
C LEU A 22 7.16 -28.29 5.89
N LEU A 23 6.98 -29.14 4.88
CA LEU A 23 6.53 -28.72 3.54
C LEU A 23 5.10 -28.15 3.57
N ILE A 24 4.18 -28.77 4.32
CA ILE A 24 2.81 -28.27 4.48
C ILE A 24 2.80 -26.92 5.22
N LEU A 25 3.57 -26.78 6.30
CA LEU A 25 3.64 -25.53 7.08
C LEU A 25 4.25 -24.37 6.26
N THR A 26 5.33 -24.62 5.53
CA THR A 26 5.96 -23.61 4.66
C THR A 26 5.08 -23.21 3.49
N ALA A 27 4.43 -24.17 2.81
CA ALA A 27 3.45 -23.87 1.76
C ALA A 27 2.25 -23.08 2.30
N SER A 28 1.77 -23.43 3.49
CA SER A 28 0.67 -22.69 4.14
C SER A 28 1.07 -21.26 4.47
N PHE A 29 2.26 -21.03 5.03
CA PHE A 29 2.76 -19.70 5.36
C PHE A 29 2.92 -18.81 4.12
N LEU A 30 3.44 -19.37 3.01
CA LEU A 30 3.63 -18.66 1.75
C LEU A 30 2.31 -18.35 1.02
N THR A 31 1.30 -19.22 1.12
CA THR A 31 0.00 -19.03 0.44
C THR A 31 -1.02 -18.24 1.27
N TYR A 32 -0.91 -18.25 2.61
CA TYR A 32 -1.76 -17.48 3.52
C TYR A 32 -1.97 -16.00 3.13
N PRO A 33 -0.93 -15.18 2.81
CA PRO A 33 -1.16 -13.78 2.42
C PRO A 33 -1.96 -13.63 1.12
N MET A 34 -1.81 -14.55 0.16
CA MET A 34 -2.61 -14.59 -1.07
C MET A 34 -4.06 -14.98 -0.77
N LEU A 35 -4.30 -16.04 0.01
CA LEU A 35 -5.66 -16.44 0.41
C LEU A 35 -6.36 -15.35 1.23
N ARG A 36 -5.65 -14.68 2.14
CA ARG A 36 -6.16 -13.56 2.94
C ARG A 36 -6.57 -12.37 2.08
N THR A 37 -5.77 -12.05 1.05
CA THR A 37 -6.12 -10.97 0.11
C THR A 37 -7.31 -11.35 -0.76
N LEU A 38 -7.38 -12.61 -1.21
CA LEU A 38 -8.49 -13.12 -2.03
C LEU A 38 -9.80 -13.16 -1.25
N SER A 39 -9.78 -13.62 0.01
CA SER A 39 -10.99 -13.71 0.84
C SER A 39 -11.53 -12.33 1.24
N LEU A 40 -10.66 -11.36 1.53
CA LEU A 40 -11.06 -9.98 1.78
C LEU A 40 -11.68 -9.32 0.53
N ARG A 41 -11.12 -9.56 -0.66
CA ARG A 41 -11.71 -9.10 -1.94
C ARG A 41 -13.06 -9.73 -2.22
N LEU A 42 -13.19 -11.05 -2.01
CA LEU A 42 -14.46 -11.75 -2.21
C LEU A 42 -15.53 -11.30 -1.20
N HIS A 43 -15.16 -11.06 0.05
CA HIS A 43 -16.07 -10.52 1.06
C HIS A 43 -16.55 -9.11 0.68
N SER A 44 -15.63 -8.20 0.33
CA SER A 44 -15.91 -6.85 -0.16
C SER A 44 -16.89 -6.83 -1.34
N ALA A 45 -16.67 -7.71 -2.33
CA ALA A 45 -17.55 -7.84 -3.50
C ALA A 45 -18.96 -8.38 -3.18
N ILE A 46 -19.14 -9.09 -2.06
CA ILE A 46 -20.44 -9.65 -1.63
C ILE A 46 -21.20 -8.69 -0.71
N THR A 47 -20.49 -7.97 0.18
CA THR A 47 -21.09 -7.04 1.15
C THR A 47 -21.24 -5.62 0.62
N GLY A 48 -20.55 -5.27 -0.47
CA GLY A 48 -20.39 -3.88 -0.91
C GLY A 48 -19.49 -3.05 0.02
N SER A 49 -18.81 -3.67 1.00
CA SER A 49 -17.93 -2.94 1.90
C SER A 49 -16.61 -2.59 1.21
N TYR A 50 -16.21 -1.32 1.32
CA TYR A 50 -14.97 -0.79 0.72
C TYR A 50 -13.70 -1.58 1.09
N PHE A 51 -12.72 -1.59 0.18
CA PHE A 51 -11.46 -2.33 0.32
C PHE A 51 -10.23 -1.41 0.47
N SER A 52 -9.34 -1.78 1.39
CA SER A 52 -8.13 -1.05 1.74
C SER A 52 -7.17 -0.85 0.54
N GLY A 53 -6.74 0.40 0.32
CA GLY A 53 -5.80 0.78 -0.75
C GLY A 53 -6.38 1.08 -2.14
N ALA A 54 -7.70 1.06 -2.34
CA ALA A 54 -8.29 1.28 -3.67
C ALA A 54 -8.16 2.74 -4.17
N HIS A 55 -8.40 3.72 -3.30
CA HIS A 55 -8.17 5.15 -3.55
C HIS A 55 -6.91 5.65 -2.85
N SER A 56 -6.38 6.79 -3.28
CA SER A 56 -5.33 7.50 -2.56
C SER A 56 -5.63 8.99 -2.37
N ILE A 57 -5.32 9.52 -1.19
CA ILE A 57 -5.24 10.96 -0.90
C ILE A 57 -3.85 11.42 -1.33
N VAL A 58 -3.77 12.31 -2.32
CA VAL A 58 -2.51 12.96 -2.69
C VAL A 58 -2.42 14.29 -1.95
N PHE A 59 -1.31 14.46 -1.21
CA PHE A 59 -0.90 15.69 -0.56
C PHE A 59 0.06 16.42 -1.50
N VAL A 60 -0.17 17.72 -1.71
CA VAL A 60 0.67 18.59 -2.56
C VAL A 60 0.80 19.96 -1.92
N ASN A 61 2.02 20.46 -1.72
CA ASN A 61 2.27 21.86 -1.37
C ASN A 61 2.26 22.77 -2.63
N CYS A 62 1.74 23.99 -2.50
CA CYS A 62 1.50 25.04 -3.54
C CYS A 62 1.67 26.45 -2.88
N PRO A 63 1.33 27.65 -3.44
CA PRO A 63 2.03 28.92 -3.03
C PRO A 63 1.33 30.04 -2.16
N ASN A 64 0.19 29.84 -1.50
CA ASN A 64 -0.44 30.80 -0.55
C ASN A 64 -1.32 30.06 0.50
N GLU A 65 -2.09 30.59 1.46
CA GLU A 65 -2.32 31.95 1.94
C GLU A 65 -2.59 31.91 3.46
N GLN A 66 -2.33 33.04 4.14
CA GLN A 66 -2.64 33.42 5.53
C GLN A 66 -2.38 32.44 6.70
N VAL A 67 -2.72 31.15 6.62
CA VAL A 67 -2.81 30.21 7.76
C VAL A 67 -1.72 29.14 7.77
N ALA A 68 -1.04 28.88 6.64
CA ALA A 68 0.20 28.08 6.62
C ALA A 68 1.31 28.68 7.52
N ARG A 69 1.22 30.00 7.77
CA ARG A 69 2.23 30.87 8.39
C ARG A 69 2.56 30.54 9.86
N ASP A 70 1.66 29.91 10.61
CA ASP A 70 1.84 29.74 12.06
C ASP A 70 2.52 28.42 12.48
N ILE A 71 2.57 27.41 11.60
CA ILE A 71 2.82 26.00 12.01
C ILE A 71 3.98 25.33 11.26
N ALA A 72 4.22 25.65 9.98
CA ALA A 72 5.12 24.90 9.10
C ALA A 72 6.59 25.38 9.13
N ARG A 73 7.28 25.28 10.28
CA ARG A 73 8.74 25.53 10.32
C ARG A 73 9.53 24.34 9.77
N TYR A 74 10.10 24.49 8.58
CA TYR A 74 11.09 23.57 8.01
C TYR A 74 12.51 24.17 8.05
N PHE A 75 13.53 23.31 7.95
CA PHE A 75 14.93 23.71 7.89
C PHE A 75 15.44 23.62 6.45
N TRP A 76 16.09 24.66 5.94
CA TRP A 76 16.67 24.67 4.60
C TRP A 76 18.04 25.33 4.61
N LYS A 77 19.05 24.65 4.04
CA LYS A 77 20.45 25.09 3.96
C LYS A 77 21.12 25.55 5.27
N GLY A 78 20.52 25.26 6.43
CA GLY A 78 21.02 25.63 7.76
C GLY A 78 20.30 26.83 8.39
N GLU A 79 19.45 27.52 7.62
CA GLU A 79 18.59 28.62 8.07
C GLU A 79 17.13 28.13 8.19
N ILE A 80 16.24 29.00 8.67
CA ILE A 80 14.79 28.82 8.61
C ILE A 80 14.26 29.76 7.51
N GLU A 81 13.86 29.21 6.37
CA GLU A 81 13.22 29.98 5.29
C GLU A 81 11.70 29.99 5.45
N GLU A 82 11.07 31.16 5.31
CA GLU A 82 9.61 31.31 5.32
C GLU A 82 9.05 31.32 3.88
N ALA A 83 8.69 30.14 3.36
CA ALA A 83 7.78 30.03 2.22
C ALA A 83 6.32 29.90 2.72
N THR A 84 5.35 30.49 2.02
CA THR A 84 3.92 30.32 2.33
C THR A 84 3.35 29.24 1.42
N GLU A 85 2.68 28.21 1.96
CA GLU A 85 2.22 27.08 1.13
C GLU A 85 0.74 26.65 1.28
N ILE A 86 0.06 26.39 0.15
CA ILE A 86 -1.28 25.75 0.10
C ILE A 86 -1.06 24.25 0.22
N LEU A 87 -1.71 23.60 1.18
CA LEU A 87 -1.88 22.15 1.11
C LEU A 87 -3.11 21.77 0.27
N LEU A 88 -2.90 21.16 -0.90
CA LEU A 88 -3.96 20.60 -1.74
C LEU A 88 -4.20 19.12 -1.35
N LEU A 89 -5.47 18.77 -1.06
CA LEU A 89 -5.91 17.39 -0.84
C LEU A 89 -6.67 16.87 -2.08
N ILE A 90 -5.96 16.25 -3.01
CA ILE A 90 -6.55 15.67 -4.23
C ILE A 90 -6.98 14.23 -3.96
N LYS A 91 -8.20 13.89 -4.37
CA LYS A 91 -8.77 12.53 -4.28
C LYS A 91 -8.74 11.93 -5.68
N THR A 92 -8.15 10.76 -5.85
CA THR A 92 -8.09 10.11 -7.17
C THR A 92 -7.99 8.58 -7.06
N LYS A 93 -8.34 7.88 -8.14
CA LYS A 93 -8.10 6.44 -8.31
C LYS A 93 -6.58 6.19 -8.20
N THR A 94 -6.15 5.21 -7.40
CA THR A 94 -4.71 4.94 -7.17
C THR A 94 -3.93 4.71 -8.48
N SER A 95 -4.60 4.25 -9.54
CA SER A 95 -4.04 4.13 -10.90
C SER A 95 -3.69 5.47 -11.59
N LYS A 96 -4.45 6.55 -11.37
CA LYS A 96 -4.20 7.87 -11.99
C LYS A 96 -3.13 8.70 -11.21
N VAL A 97 -2.64 8.24 -10.05
CA VAL A 97 -1.67 8.97 -9.18
C VAL A 97 -0.35 9.29 -9.89
N LEU A 98 0.24 8.34 -10.63
CA LEU A 98 1.53 8.58 -11.33
C LEU A 98 1.39 9.62 -12.46
N MET A 99 0.26 9.63 -13.15
CA MET A 99 -0.06 10.63 -14.17
C MET A 99 -0.27 12.01 -13.54
N LEU A 100 -1.06 12.09 -12.46
CA LEU A 100 -1.28 13.31 -11.70
C LEU A 100 0.03 13.91 -11.14
N SER A 101 0.89 13.09 -10.53
CA SER A 101 2.20 13.52 -10.03
C SER A 101 3.11 14.05 -11.15
N SER A 102 3.09 13.39 -12.32
CA SER A 102 3.84 13.84 -13.50
C SER A 102 3.32 15.16 -14.06
N TYR A 103 2.00 15.37 -14.06
CA TYR A 103 1.37 16.63 -14.45
C TYR A 103 1.70 17.76 -13.46
N ILE A 104 1.59 17.51 -12.14
CA ILE A 104 1.95 18.48 -11.10
C ILE A 104 3.38 18.96 -11.32
N ARG A 105 4.36 18.06 -11.46
CA ARG A 105 5.77 18.42 -11.69
C ARG A 105 6.01 19.21 -12.99
N LEU A 106 5.10 19.14 -13.97
CA LEU A 106 5.20 19.92 -15.22
C LEU A 106 4.65 21.35 -15.07
N VAL A 107 3.72 21.59 -14.13
CA VAL A 107 3.09 22.91 -13.91
C VAL A 107 3.52 23.61 -12.61
N HIS A 108 4.22 22.92 -11.71
CA HIS A 108 4.62 23.46 -10.41
C HIS A 108 5.83 24.42 -10.54
N PRO A 109 5.86 25.56 -9.82
CA PRO A 109 6.98 26.51 -9.88
C PRO A 109 8.30 25.98 -9.28
N PHE A 110 8.26 24.91 -8.49
CA PHE A 110 9.47 24.28 -7.93
C PHE A 110 9.86 23.03 -8.71
N GLU A 111 11.18 22.87 -8.97
CA GLU A 111 11.79 21.73 -9.65
C GLU A 111 11.48 20.38 -8.98
N ILE A 112 11.35 20.38 -7.66
CA ILE A 112 10.98 19.22 -6.84
C ILE A 112 9.75 19.60 -6.00
N PRO A 113 8.51 19.38 -6.50
CA PRO A 113 7.31 19.55 -5.69
C PRO A 113 7.19 18.43 -4.65
N GLU A 114 6.71 18.77 -3.45
CA GLU A 114 6.27 17.75 -2.50
C GLU A 114 4.97 17.13 -2.99
N VAL A 115 5.02 15.84 -3.38
CA VAL A 115 3.86 15.08 -3.83
C VAL A 115 3.95 13.66 -3.25
N PHE A 116 3.03 13.29 -2.36
CA PHE A 116 2.93 11.94 -1.82
C PHE A 116 1.48 11.47 -1.70
N SER A 117 1.27 10.16 -1.77
CA SER A 117 -0.06 9.53 -1.81
C SER A 117 -0.27 8.55 -0.66
N LEU A 118 -1.28 8.78 0.18
CA LEU A 118 -1.69 7.85 1.24
C LEU A 118 -2.93 7.05 0.80
N PRO A 119 -2.96 5.71 0.93
CA PRO A 119 -4.15 4.93 0.63
C PRO A 119 -5.33 5.31 1.53
N MET A 120 -6.52 5.42 0.96
CA MET A 120 -7.77 5.44 1.74
C MET A 120 -8.14 4.00 2.06
N ASP A 121 -8.30 3.67 3.34
CA ASP A 121 -8.58 2.31 3.79
C ASP A 121 -10.02 2.06 4.24
N GLN A 122 -10.71 3.11 4.69
CA GLN A 122 -12.10 3.08 5.16
C GLN A 122 -12.77 4.43 4.83
N GLY A 123 -14.09 4.43 4.77
CA GLY A 123 -14.91 5.61 4.44
C GLY A 123 -16.34 5.22 4.10
N ASP A 124 -17.18 6.20 3.77
CA ASP A 124 -18.57 5.96 3.39
C ASP A 124 -18.69 5.37 1.98
N VAL A 125 -19.55 4.36 1.82
CA VAL A 125 -19.71 3.60 0.57
C VAL A 125 -20.42 4.44 -0.51
N HIS A 126 -21.35 5.31 -0.13
CA HIS A 126 -22.01 6.21 -1.08
C HIS A 126 -21.05 7.30 -1.56
N TYR A 127 -20.17 7.81 -0.68
CA TYR A 127 -19.12 8.75 -1.03
C TYR A 127 -18.07 8.15 -1.98
N PHE A 128 -17.62 6.91 -1.74
CA PHE A 128 -16.71 6.24 -2.67
C PHE A 128 -17.38 5.97 -4.03
N LYS A 129 -18.64 5.53 -4.04
CA LYS A 129 -19.40 5.35 -5.28
C LYS A 129 -19.51 6.68 -6.06
N TRP A 130 -19.82 7.79 -5.37
CA TRP A 130 -19.88 9.12 -5.99
C TRP A 130 -18.50 9.58 -6.52
N LEU A 131 -17.40 9.26 -5.83
CA LEU A 131 -16.04 9.50 -6.32
C LEU A 131 -15.72 8.67 -7.57
N GLU A 132 -16.15 7.42 -7.65
CA GLU A 132 -15.96 6.57 -8.83
C GLU A 132 -16.81 7.03 -10.02
N GLU A 133 -18.08 7.39 -9.80
CA GLU A 133 -18.98 7.97 -10.80
C GLU A 133 -18.48 9.33 -11.31
N GLY A 134 -17.84 10.14 -10.46
CA GLY A 134 -17.21 11.41 -10.82
C GLY A 134 -15.81 11.29 -11.46
N MET A 135 -15.30 10.07 -11.69
CA MET A 135 -13.98 9.83 -12.29
C MET A 135 -14.08 8.90 -13.50
N GLU A 136 -14.61 9.45 -14.60
CA GLU A 136 -14.71 8.81 -15.91
C GLU A 136 -13.37 8.19 -16.37
N GLU A 137 -13.49 7.16 -17.21
CA GLU A 137 -12.37 6.40 -17.74
C GLU A 137 -12.20 6.72 -19.23
N ASP A 138 -11.09 7.40 -19.52
CA ASP A 138 -10.58 7.73 -20.86
C ASP A 138 -9.92 6.51 -21.53
#